data_AF-A0A368UZI3-F1
#
_entry.id   AF-A0A368UZI3-F1
#
_cell.length_a   1.000
_cell.length_b   1.000
_cell.length_c   1.000
_cell.angle_alpha   90.00
_cell.angle_beta   90.00
_cell.angle_gamma   90.00
#
_symmetry.space_group_name_H-M   'P 1'
#
loop_
_entity.id
_entity.type
_entity.pdbx_description
1 polymer ?
#
loop_
_entity_poly.entity_id
_entity_poly.type
_entity_poly.pdbx_seq_one_letter_code
_entity_poly.pdbx_strand_id
1 'polypeptide(L)'
;MLYRLITLIGGLVFVAALFALVWFFCKKFLQHHGVTDQTSDRATVLATWTFAGIAIGLVFAVVGAFVLGPWAFYRTLRGHGVDIADGAAIWWGFGIVAVSLAITAAGFFGFLMLVGAY
;
A
#
# COMPACT_ATOMS: atom_id res chain seq x y z
N MET A 1 3.36 -30.26 9.81
CA MET A 1 3.68 -28.92 10.34
C MET A 1 4.46 -28.04 9.36
N LEU A 2 5.38 -28.59 8.54
CA LEU A 2 6.15 -27.83 7.54
C LEU A 2 5.29 -27.00 6.58
N TYR A 3 4.16 -27.55 6.12
CA TYR A 3 3.23 -26.84 5.22
C TYR A 3 2.71 -25.52 5.82
N ARG A 4 2.28 -25.52 7.10
CA ARG A 4 1.80 -24.30 7.79
C ARG A 4 2.89 -23.24 7.90
N LEU A 5 4.15 -23.66 8.11
CA LEU A 5 5.29 -22.76 8.20
C LEU A 5 5.55 -22.09 6.83
N ILE A 6 5.51 -22.86 5.74
CA ILE A 6 5.69 -22.35 4.38
C ILE A 6 4.58 -21.37 4.01
N THR A 7 3.32 -21.66 4.34
CA THR A 7 2.20 -20.75 4.06
C THR A 7 2.32 -19.45 4.85
N LEU A 8 2.74 -19.51 6.11
CA LEU A 8 3.00 -18.33 6.94
C LEU A 8 4.13 -17.46 6.38
N ILE A 9 5.26 -18.08 6.01
CA ILE A 9 6.39 -17.37 5.42
C ILE A 9 5.99 -16.73 4.09
N GLY A 10 5.29 -17.46 3.22
CA GLY A 10 4.77 -16.93 1.96
C GLY A 10 3.86 -15.73 2.17
N GLY A 11 2.86 -15.85 3.06
CA GLY A 11 1.96 -14.73 3.39
C GLY A 11 2.72 -13.52 3.94
N LEU A 12 3.70 -13.73 4.83
CA LEU A 12 4.53 -12.67 5.39
C LEU A 12 5.34 -11.94 4.31
N VAL A 13 5.89 -12.68 3.34
CA VAL A 13 6.62 -12.11 2.21
C VAL A 13 5.72 -11.22 1.37
N PHE A 14 4.49 -11.63 1.07
CA PHE A 14 3.53 -10.80 0.33
C PHE A 14 3.09 -9.56 1.10
N VAL A 15 2.92 -9.67 2.42
CA VAL A 15 2.64 -8.52 3.29
C VAL A 15 3.79 -7.51 3.28
N ALA A 16 5.03 -7.99 3.42
CA ALA A 16 6.22 -7.14 3.34
C ALA A 16 6.37 -6.48 1.96
N ALA A 17 6.11 -7.23 0.89
CA ALA A 17 6.13 -6.71 -0.48
C ALA A 17 5.06 -5.63 -0.70
N LEU A 18 3.84 -5.84 -0.20
CA LEU A 18 2.76 -4.85 -0.28
C LEU A 18 3.14 -3.56 0.45
N PHE A 19 3.67 -3.66 1.67
CA PHE A 19 4.15 -2.49 2.42
C PHE A 19 5.27 -1.75 1.66
N ALA A 20 6.24 -2.49 1.11
CA ALA A 20 7.33 -1.91 0.34
C ALA A 20 6.84 -1.19 -0.94
N LEU A 21 5.85 -1.76 -1.63
CA LEU A 21 5.21 -1.12 -2.79
C LEU A 21 4.51 0.18 -2.39
N VAL A 22 3.67 0.15 -1.35
CA VAL A 22 2.98 1.35 -0.84
C VAL A 22 4.00 2.42 -0.46
N TRP A 23 5.07 2.04 0.25
CA TRP A 23 6.16 2.95 0.60
C TRP A 23 6.85 3.56 -0.61
N PHE A 24 7.18 2.74 -1.61
CA PHE A 24 7.83 3.19 -2.83
C PHE A 24 6.96 4.20 -3.59
N PHE A 25 5.66 3.92 -3.72
CA PHE A 25 4.72 4.83 -4.38
C PHE A 25 4.49 6.12 -3.58
N CYS A 26 4.36 6.05 -2.25
CA CYS A 26 4.30 7.23 -1.38
C CYS A 26 5.54 8.11 -1.53
N LYS A 27 6.73 7.50 -1.56
CA LYS A 27 8.00 8.21 -1.77
C LYS A 27 8.03 8.88 -3.13
N LYS A 28 7.64 8.17 -4.20
CA LYS A 28 7.58 8.72 -5.56
C LYS A 28 6.58 9.85 -5.68
N PHE A 29 5.42 9.73 -5.03
CA PHE A 29 4.42 10.78 -4.95
C PHE A 29 5.00 12.05 -4.30
N LEU A 30 5.64 11.93 -3.13
CA LEU A 30 6.25 13.07 -2.45
C LEU A 30 7.34 13.74 -3.30
N GLN A 31 8.19 12.94 -3.96
CA GLN A 31 9.21 13.45 -4.87
C GLN A 31 8.62 14.17 -6.08
N HIS A 32 7.53 13.64 -6.65
CA HIS A 32 6.85 14.25 -7.79
C HIS A 32 6.25 15.62 -7.44
N HIS A 33 5.82 15.80 -6.19
CA HIS A 33 5.27 17.04 -5.67
C HIS A 33 6.31 17.97 -5.01
N GLY A 34 7.60 17.79 -5.32
CA GLY A 34 8.66 18.72 -4.92
C GLY A 34 9.09 18.63 -3.45
N VAL A 35 8.62 17.62 -2.71
CA VAL A 35 9.12 17.37 -1.34
C VAL A 35 10.49 16.72 -1.47
N THR A 36 11.54 17.44 -1.08
CA THR A 36 12.93 16.93 -1.07
C THR A 36 13.45 16.67 0.35
N ASP A 37 12.91 17.38 1.34
CA ASP A 37 13.32 17.24 2.74
C ASP A 37 12.63 16.06 3.42
N GLN A 38 13.42 15.24 4.12
CA GLN A 38 12.97 14.11 4.95
C GLN A 38 12.00 13.17 4.21
N THR A 39 12.18 13.02 2.89
CA THR A 39 11.26 12.25 2.02
C THR A 39 11.10 10.81 2.46
N SER A 40 12.17 10.18 2.96
CA SER A 40 12.12 8.81 3.46
C SER A 40 11.25 8.69 4.71
N ASP A 41 11.40 9.60 5.67
CA ASP A 41 10.64 9.57 6.92
C ASP A 41 9.17 9.88 6.68
N ARG A 42 8.89 10.93 5.89
CA ARG A 42 7.53 11.30 5.48
C ARG A 42 6.85 10.18 4.69
N ALA A 43 7.57 9.54 3.75
CA ALA A 43 7.05 8.39 3.02
C ALA A 43 6.76 7.20 3.95
N THR A 44 7.61 6.96 4.95
CA THR A 44 7.41 5.89 5.92
C THR A 44 6.17 6.12 6.77
N VAL A 45 5.96 7.33 7.27
CA VAL A 45 4.74 7.70 8.01
C VAL A 45 3.51 7.55 7.12
N LEU A 46 3.57 8.09 5.90
CA LEU A 46 2.46 8.03 4.95
C LEU A 46 2.11 6.59 4.57
N ALA A 47 3.12 5.77 4.29
CA ALA A 47 2.96 4.35 3.97
C ALA A 47 2.42 3.53 5.14
N THR A 48 2.89 3.78 6.37
CA THR A 48 2.42 3.08 7.57
C THR A 48 0.93 3.29 7.80
N TRP A 49 0.46 4.54 7.74
CA TRP A 49 -0.96 4.84 7.89
C TRP A 49 -1.80 4.31 6.72
N THR A 50 -1.31 4.42 5.49
CA THR A 50 -2.00 3.88 4.32
C THR A 50 -2.12 2.37 4.40
N PHE A 51 -1.03 1.68 4.77
CA PHE A 51 -1.00 0.23 4.95
C PHE A 51 -1.91 -0.21 6.10
N ALA A 52 -1.95 0.51 7.21
CA ALA A 52 -2.91 0.25 8.28
C ALA A 52 -4.37 0.38 7.79
N GLY A 53 -4.66 1.40 6.98
CA GLY A 53 -5.96 1.57 6.32
C GLY A 53 -6.32 0.40 5.39
N ILE A 54 -5.36 -0.07 4.59
CA ILE A 54 -5.52 -1.27 3.75
C ILE A 54 -5.78 -2.51 4.62
N ALA A 55 -4.96 -2.74 5.65
CA ALA A 55 -5.06 -3.92 6.51
C ALA A 55 -6.41 -3.99 7.22
N ILE A 56 -6.85 -2.89 7.83
CA ILE A 56 -8.19 -2.79 8.45
C ILE A 56 -9.28 -2.96 7.38
N GLY A 57 -9.14 -2.31 6.23
CA GLY A 57 -10.11 -2.38 5.16
C GLY A 57 -10.27 -3.77 4.54
N LEU A 58 -9.20 -4.56 4.48
CA LEU A 58 -9.25 -5.95 4.04
C LEU A 58 -10.10 -6.80 4.99
N VAL A 59 -10.03 -6.57 6.30
CA VAL A 59 -10.86 -7.27 7.31
C VAL A 59 -12.36 -7.01 7.09
N PHE A 60 -12.74 -5.83 6.60
CA PHE A 60 -14.14 -5.39 6.50
C PHE A 60 -14.88 -5.76 5.20
N ALA A 61 -14.24 -6.42 4.22
CA ALA A 61 -14.80 -7.03 2.98
C ALA A 61 -13.97 -6.75 1.71
N VAL A 62 -12.64 -6.60 1.80
CA VAL A 62 -11.73 -6.24 0.68
C VAL A 62 -11.97 -4.85 0.09
N VAL A 63 -13.22 -4.50 -0.25
CA VAL A 63 -13.66 -3.17 -0.71
C VAL A 63 -13.28 -2.09 0.31
N GLY A 64 -13.30 -2.42 1.61
CA GLY A 64 -12.87 -1.52 2.67
C GLY A 64 -11.43 -1.01 2.49
N ALA A 65 -10.54 -1.80 1.87
CA ALA A 65 -9.15 -1.38 1.63
C ALA A 65 -9.06 -0.20 0.64
N PHE A 66 -9.95 -0.18 -0.36
CA PHE A 66 -10.03 0.86 -1.37
C PHE A 66 -10.68 2.16 -0.87
N VAL A 67 -11.32 2.12 0.30
CA VAL A 67 -11.89 3.31 0.95
C VAL A 67 -10.98 3.79 2.08
N LEU A 68 -10.64 2.90 3.01
CA LEU A 68 -9.84 3.22 4.20
C LEU A 68 -8.37 3.48 3.89
N GLY A 69 -7.79 2.78 2.90
CA GLY A 69 -6.41 3.03 2.46
C GLY A 69 -6.23 4.46 1.92
N PRO A 70 -7.01 4.88 0.90
CA PRO A 70 -6.92 6.23 0.33
C PRO A 70 -7.31 7.32 1.32
N TRP A 71 -8.30 7.05 2.19
CA TRP A 71 -8.69 7.99 3.24
C TRP A 71 -7.56 8.19 4.28
N ALA A 72 -6.89 7.11 4.71
CA ALA A 72 -5.75 7.20 5.61
C ALA A 72 -4.56 7.93 4.96
N PHE A 73 -4.30 7.67 3.67
CA PHE A 73 -3.32 8.42 2.89
C PHE A 73 -3.64 9.92 2.88
N TYR A 74 -4.85 10.31 2.50
CA TYR A 74 -5.29 11.70 2.44
C TYR A 74 -5.16 12.41 3.79
N ARG A 75 -5.62 11.78 4.87
CA ARG A 75 -5.54 12.34 6.22
C ARG A 75 -4.09 12.59 6.65
N THR A 76 -3.21 11.63 6.38
CA THR A 76 -1.79 11.76 6.72
C THR A 76 -1.10 12.78 5.82
N LEU A 77 -1.47 12.86 4.54
CA LEU A 77 -0.95 13.84 3.59
C LEU A 77 -1.27 15.29 4.01
N ARG A 78 -2.50 15.55 4.48
CA ARG A 78 -2.90 16.86 4.99
C ARG A 78 -2.05 17.33 6.18
N GLY A 79 -1.56 16.39 6.99
CA GLY A 79 -0.61 16.68 8.07
C GLY A 79 0.79 17.07 7.59
N HIS A 80 1.13 16.83 6.32
CA HIS A 80 2.45 17.10 5.73
C HIS A 80 2.51 18.42 4.94
N GLY A 81 1.40 19.16 4.82
CA GLY A 81 1.36 20.49 4.22
C GLY A 81 1.71 20.54 2.73
N VAL A 82 1.42 19.47 1.98
CA VAL A 82 1.64 19.43 0.52
C VAL A 82 0.51 20.17 -0.19
N ASP A 83 0.86 21.16 -1.02
CA ASP A 83 -0.10 22.01 -1.74
C ASP A 83 -0.69 21.30 -2.96
N ILE A 84 -1.74 20.49 -2.72
CA ILE A 84 -2.47 19.72 -3.73
C ILE A 84 -3.97 19.86 -3.45
N ALA A 85 -4.77 19.99 -4.51
CA ALA A 85 -6.22 19.98 -4.40
C ALA A 85 -6.73 18.68 -3.76
N ASP A 86 -7.67 18.77 -2.81
CA ASP A 86 -8.18 17.63 -2.04
C ASP A 86 -8.64 16.46 -2.92
N GLY A 87 -9.31 16.74 -4.04
CA GLY A 87 -9.76 15.73 -4.99
C GLY A 87 -8.62 14.98 -5.68
N ALA A 88 -7.51 15.66 -5.98
CA ALA A 88 -6.33 15.04 -6.56
C ALA A 88 -5.60 14.16 -5.52
N ALA A 89 -5.52 14.60 -4.27
CA ALA A 89 -4.92 13.80 -3.20
C ALA A 89 -5.66 12.48 -2.96
N ILE A 90 -7.00 12.48 -3.02
CA ILE A 90 -7.82 11.27 -2.91
C ILE A 90 -7.56 10.32 -4.09
N TRP A 91 -7.52 10.86 -5.32
CA TRP A 91 -7.24 10.06 -6.52
C TRP A 91 -5.84 9.44 -6.50
N TRP A 92 -4.84 10.18 -6.03
CA TRP A 92 -3.50 9.65 -5.83
C TRP A 92 -3.47 8.55 -4.78
N GLY A 93 -4.10 8.76 -3.62
CA GLY A 93 -4.23 7.74 -2.59
C GLY A 93 -4.91 6.47 -3.12
N PHE A 94 -5.99 6.62 -3.88
CA PHE A 94 -6.67 5.50 -4.55
C PHE A 94 -5.77 4.78 -5.54
N GLY A 95 -5.08 5.52 -6.41
CA GLY A 95 -4.15 4.97 -7.38
C GLY A 95 -3.03 4.16 -6.71
N ILE A 96 -2.41 4.69 -5.66
CA ILE A 96 -1.35 4.01 -4.90
C ILE A 96 -1.88 2.69 -4.33
N VAL A 97 -3.04 2.71 -3.67
CA VAL A 97 -3.64 1.52 -3.06
C VAL A 97 -4.01 0.50 -4.12
N ALA A 98 -4.70 0.92 -5.18
CA ALA A 98 -5.16 0.05 -6.26
C ALA A 98 -3.98 -0.61 -7.00
N VAL A 99 -2.95 0.15 -7.36
CA VAL A 99 -1.76 -0.38 -8.05
C VAL A 99 -0.98 -1.32 -7.13
N SER A 100 -0.80 -0.97 -5.86
CA SER A 100 -0.08 -1.82 -4.91
C SER A 100 -0.79 -3.15 -4.71
N LEU A 101 -2.11 -3.13 -4.50
CA LEU A 101 -2.92 -4.34 -4.37
C LEU A 101 -2.95 -5.17 -5.66
N ALA A 102 -3.05 -4.52 -6.83
CA ALA A 102 -3.04 -5.21 -8.11
C ALA A 102 -1.70 -5.93 -8.36
N ILE A 103 -0.56 -5.27 -8.08
CA ILE A 103 0.77 -5.88 -8.21
C ILE A 103 0.92 -7.04 -7.23
N THR A 104 0.52 -6.87 -5.97
CA THR A 104 0.57 -7.94 -4.97
C THR A 104 -0.32 -9.12 -5.36
N ALA A 105 -1.54 -8.87 -5.83
CA ALA A 105 -2.46 -9.92 -6.29
C ALA A 105 -1.92 -10.64 -7.53
N ALA A 106 -1.39 -9.92 -8.51
CA ALA A 106 -0.77 -10.51 -9.70
C ALA A 106 0.47 -11.35 -9.34
N GLY A 107 1.32 -10.85 -8.43
CA GLY A 107 2.47 -11.59 -7.91
C GLY A 107 2.06 -12.86 -7.16
N PHE A 108 1.00 -12.79 -6.36
CA PHE A 108 0.45 -13.95 -5.67
C PHE A 108 -0.11 -14.97 -6.66
N PHE A 109 -0.87 -14.52 -7.67
CA PHE A 109 -1.41 -15.40 -8.71
C PHE A 109 -0.30 -16.07 -9.53
N GLY A 110 0.74 -15.32 -9.90
CA GLY A 110 1.92 -15.87 -10.56
C GLY A 110 2.66 -16.90 -9.69
N PHE A 111 2.77 -16.66 -8.39
CA PHE A 111 3.33 -17.63 -7.45
C PHE A 111 2.49 -18.92 -7.39
N LEU A 112 1.16 -18.81 -7.35
CA LEU A 112 0.27 -19.97 -7.37
C LEU A 112 0.44 -20.80 -8.65
N MET A 113 0.56 -20.16 -9.81
CA MET A 113 0.87 -20.84 -11.07
C MET A 113 2.22 -21.56 -11.04
N LEU A 114 3.26 -20.92 -10.49
CA LEU A 114 4.60 -21.53 -10.36
C LEU A 114 4.61 -22.77 -9.44
N VAL A 115 3.75 -22.79 -8.43
CA VAL A 115 3.65 -23.91 -7.48
C VAL A 115 2.68 -25.00 -7.99
N GLY A 116 2.06 -24.82 -9.17
CA GLY A 116 1.15 -25.79 -9.78
C GLY A 116 -0.21 -25.89 -9.08
N ALA A 117 -0.62 -24.81 -8.40
CA ALA A 117 -1.92 -24.74 -7.71
C ALA A 117 -3.08 -24.32 -8.63
N TYR A 118 -2.84 -24.18 -9.94
CA TYR A 118 -3.81 -23.80 -10.98
C TYR A 118 -3.57 -24.59 -12.26
#